data_AF-A0A1V6RRE3-F1
#
_entry.id   AF-A0A1V6RRE3-F1
#
_cell.length_a   1.000
_cell.length_b   1.000
_cell.length_c   1.000
_cell.angle_alpha   90.00
_cell.angle_beta   90.00
_cell.angle_gamma   90.00
#
_symmetry.space_group_name_H-M   'P 1'
#
loop_
_entity.id
_entity.type
_entity.pdbx_description
1 polymer ?
#
loop_
_entity_poly.entity_id
_entity_poly.type
_entity_poly.pdbx_seq_one_letter_code
_entity_poly.pdbx_strand_id
1 'polypeptide(L)'
;MLEARSSYQEGSLWFYAPNKGAAIAFAILFAISGGIHGYQCFKYKSWKVTGLLPWSAVLFTAGFIMRTIGAFGQWGNIGIYIASTVLLLVGPPVYEGANFFILGRMLYYIPYHSPIHPGRVATTFVALGVTIEIITANGAARIANTTGNSQNTGKAMLKAALIMQIALMIGFVALAGRFHFNCSRGGVLNRKIKHALLVLYCSCTFITIRTIYRTVEYFTAASLNTYTDLENISPVLKQEWFFWFFEVVFMYSNTTLLNVFHPMHWLPRSNKIYLAEDGVTEIEGPGYNDSRHWLQTLVDPFGIYELIVSRGKKEKYWEASPTRREETTTRSTQGV
;
A
#
# COMPACT_ATOMS: atom_id res chain seq x y z
N MET A 1 -21.90 -13.28 -31.35
CA MET A 1 -21.28 -14.62 -31.45
C MET A 1 -20.35 -14.80 -30.25
N LEU A 2 -20.89 -15.34 -29.16
CA LEU A 2 -20.10 -15.82 -28.03
C LEU A 2 -19.86 -17.30 -28.27
N GLU A 3 -18.92 -17.62 -29.16
CA GLU A 3 -18.52 -19.01 -29.37
C GLU A 3 -17.99 -19.60 -28.06
N ALA A 4 -18.39 -20.83 -27.77
CA ALA A 4 -17.94 -21.58 -26.61
C ALA A 4 -16.41 -21.63 -26.60
N ARG A 5 -15.79 -20.97 -25.61
CA ARG A 5 -14.34 -20.85 -25.49
C ARG A 5 -13.71 -22.23 -25.29
N SER A 6 -12.67 -22.54 -26.06
CA SER A 6 -11.73 -23.57 -25.66
C SER A 6 -11.04 -23.14 -24.36
N SER A 7 -10.95 -24.02 -23.37
CA SER A 7 -10.26 -23.77 -22.11
C SER A 7 -8.74 -23.59 -22.28
N TYR A 8 -8.23 -23.93 -23.47
CA TYR A 8 -6.82 -23.94 -23.82
C TYR A 8 -6.64 -23.35 -25.23
N GLN A 9 -5.62 -22.51 -25.38
CA GLN A 9 -5.21 -21.95 -26.67
C GLN A 9 -3.72 -22.20 -26.82
N GLU A 10 -3.35 -22.93 -27.88
CA GLU A 10 -1.95 -23.22 -28.22
C GLU A 10 -1.18 -21.91 -28.46
N GLY A 11 -0.01 -21.77 -27.82
CA GLY A 11 0.81 -20.56 -27.89
C GLY A 11 0.40 -19.40 -26.97
N SER A 12 -0.61 -19.58 -26.10
CA SER A 12 -0.94 -18.57 -25.08
C SER A 12 0.09 -18.53 -23.95
N LEU A 13 0.64 -17.35 -23.68
CA LEU A 13 1.57 -17.11 -22.57
C LEU A 13 0.89 -17.18 -21.19
N TRP A 14 -0.44 -17.10 -21.14
CA TRP A 14 -1.23 -17.19 -19.90
C TRP A 14 -1.61 -18.63 -19.51
N PHE A 15 -1.16 -19.66 -20.23
CA PHE A 15 -1.57 -21.08 -20.08
C PHE A 15 -3.07 -21.37 -20.35
N TYR A 16 -3.91 -20.33 -20.48
CA TYR A 16 -5.33 -20.36 -20.84
C TYR A 16 -5.66 -19.24 -21.85
N ALA A 17 -6.85 -19.29 -22.46
CA ALA A 17 -7.36 -18.23 -23.33
C ALA A 17 -7.86 -17.03 -22.49
N PRO A 18 -7.22 -15.84 -22.53
CA PRO A 18 -7.57 -14.74 -21.64
C PRO A 18 -9.00 -14.20 -21.85
N ASN A 19 -9.66 -13.81 -20.76
CA ASN A 19 -11.02 -13.30 -20.84
C ASN A 19 -11.11 -11.88 -21.42
N LYS A 20 -11.55 -11.77 -22.69
CA LYS A 20 -11.82 -10.51 -23.40
C LYS A 20 -12.79 -9.58 -22.67
N GLY A 21 -13.98 -10.09 -22.31
CA GLY A 21 -15.06 -9.26 -21.76
C GLY A 21 -14.75 -8.75 -20.35
N ALA A 22 -14.20 -9.61 -19.49
CA ALA A 22 -13.82 -9.22 -18.14
C ALA A 22 -12.68 -8.18 -18.13
N ALA A 23 -11.68 -8.33 -19.00
CA ALA A 23 -10.59 -7.35 -19.10
C ALA A 23 -11.08 -5.96 -19.52
N ILE A 24 -11.99 -5.87 -20.51
CA ILE A 24 -12.61 -4.61 -20.90
C ILE A 24 -13.41 -4.01 -19.75
N ALA A 25 -14.25 -4.80 -19.09
CA ALA A 25 -15.09 -4.33 -17.99
C ALA A 25 -14.24 -3.74 -16.85
N PHE A 26 -13.22 -4.47 -16.39
CA PHE A 26 -12.37 -3.98 -15.32
C PHE A 26 -11.48 -2.80 -15.74
N ALA A 27 -11.03 -2.71 -16.99
CA ALA A 27 -10.35 -1.52 -17.49
C ALA A 27 -11.24 -0.26 -17.33
N ILE A 28 -12.51 -0.34 -17.73
CA ILE A 28 -13.46 0.76 -17.60
C ILE A 28 -13.73 1.09 -16.12
N LEU A 29 -13.94 0.06 -15.29
CA LEU A 29 -14.22 0.25 -13.87
C LEU A 29 -13.05 0.91 -13.12
N PHE A 30 -11.80 0.48 -13.37
CA PHE A 30 -10.63 1.14 -12.79
C PHE A 30 -10.41 2.55 -13.35
N ALA A 31 -10.73 2.81 -14.62
CA ALA A 31 -10.65 4.16 -15.20
C ALA A 31 -11.66 5.11 -14.52
N ILE A 32 -12.91 4.68 -14.35
CA ILE A 32 -13.95 5.44 -13.63
C ILE A 32 -13.51 5.69 -12.19
N SER A 33 -13.05 4.64 -11.50
CA SER A 33 -12.52 4.74 -10.13
C SER A 33 -11.38 5.76 -10.05
N GLY A 34 -10.43 5.73 -10.98
CA GLY A 34 -9.31 6.68 -11.05
C GLY A 34 -9.76 8.12 -11.27
N GLY A 35 -10.78 8.34 -12.12
CA GLY A 35 -11.39 9.65 -12.32
C GLY A 35 -12.05 10.18 -11.04
N ILE A 36 -12.75 9.32 -10.29
CA ILE A 36 -13.36 9.67 -9.00
C ILE A 36 -12.27 10.02 -7.98
N HIS A 37 -11.23 9.18 -7.83
CA HIS A 37 -10.08 9.46 -6.96
C HIS A 37 -9.40 10.78 -7.31
N GLY A 38 -9.21 11.07 -8.61
CA GLY A 38 -8.66 12.32 -9.09
C GLY A 38 -9.51 13.52 -8.67
N TYR A 39 -10.82 13.47 -8.93
CA TYR A 39 -11.76 14.49 -8.50
C TYR A 39 -11.76 14.69 -6.98
N GLN A 40 -11.73 13.60 -6.20
CA GLN A 40 -11.66 13.64 -4.74
C GLN A 40 -10.35 14.30 -4.26
N CYS A 41 -9.21 13.97 -4.88
CA CYS A 41 -7.92 14.58 -4.55
C CYS A 41 -7.93 16.10 -4.77
N PHE A 42 -8.56 16.57 -5.86
CA PHE A 42 -8.75 18.00 -6.12
C PHE A 42 -9.71 18.65 -5.12
N LYS A 43 -10.89 18.05 -4.90
CA LYS A 43 -11.93 18.57 -3.99
C LYS A 43 -11.44 18.68 -2.55
N TYR A 44 -10.74 17.66 -2.04
CA TYR A 44 -10.23 17.61 -0.67
C TYR A 44 -8.85 18.24 -0.51
N LYS A 45 -8.21 18.72 -1.60
CA LYS A 45 -6.82 19.22 -1.62
C LYS A 45 -5.84 18.23 -0.98
N SER A 46 -6.05 16.93 -1.23
CA SER A 46 -5.37 15.83 -0.54
C SER A 46 -4.31 15.12 -1.38
N TRP A 47 -3.84 15.74 -2.47
CA TRP A 47 -2.84 15.18 -3.38
C TRP A 47 -1.58 14.62 -2.70
N LYS A 48 -1.15 15.21 -1.57
CA LYS A 48 0.01 14.70 -0.81
C LYS A 48 -0.24 13.38 -0.07
N VAL A 49 -1.50 13.06 0.24
CA VAL A 49 -1.87 11.88 1.04
C VAL A 49 -2.49 10.81 0.15
N THR A 50 -3.43 11.19 -0.71
CA THR A 50 -4.22 10.26 -1.52
C THR A 50 -3.88 10.31 -3.01
N GLY A 51 -2.88 11.10 -3.42
CA GLY A 51 -2.48 11.24 -4.83
C GLY A 51 -1.96 9.95 -5.48
N LEU A 52 -1.57 8.95 -4.68
CA LEU A 52 -1.22 7.62 -5.18
C LEU A 52 -2.43 6.78 -5.61
N LEU A 53 -3.64 7.08 -5.11
CA LEU A 53 -4.87 6.35 -5.48
C LEU A 53 -5.23 6.48 -6.97
N PRO A 54 -5.30 7.69 -7.57
CA PRO A 54 -5.54 7.81 -9.00
C PRO A 54 -4.38 7.23 -9.82
N TRP A 55 -3.14 7.32 -9.35
CA TRP A 55 -1.99 6.72 -10.02
C TRP A 55 -2.11 5.20 -10.10
N SER A 56 -2.46 4.54 -9.00
CA SER A 56 -2.69 3.08 -8.99
C SER A 56 -3.83 2.69 -9.92
N ALA A 57 -4.93 3.45 -9.95
CA ALA A 57 -6.05 3.19 -10.84
C ALA A 57 -5.65 3.29 -12.33
N VAL A 58 -4.78 4.22 -12.69
CA VAL A 58 -4.20 4.33 -14.04
C VAL A 58 -3.36 3.10 -14.39
N LEU A 59 -2.53 2.61 -13.46
CA LEU A 59 -1.74 1.39 -13.66
C LEU A 59 -2.62 0.17 -13.92
N PHE A 60 -3.69 -0.02 -13.14
CA PHE A 60 -4.66 -1.10 -13.37
C PHE A 60 -5.37 -0.95 -14.71
N THR A 61 -5.83 0.26 -15.04
CA THR A 61 -6.48 0.55 -16.32
C THR A 61 -5.57 0.19 -17.48
N ALA A 62 -4.33 0.67 -17.47
CA ALA A 62 -3.34 0.36 -18.49
C ALA A 62 -3.02 -1.14 -18.56
N GLY A 63 -2.88 -1.81 -17.40
CA GLY A 63 -2.63 -3.25 -17.33
C GLY A 63 -3.76 -4.09 -17.93
N PHE A 64 -5.02 -3.71 -17.70
CA PHE A 64 -6.19 -4.36 -18.30
C PHE A 64 -6.40 -4.00 -19.77
N ILE A 65 -6.02 -2.79 -20.21
CA ILE A 65 -5.96 -2.46 -21.64
C ILE A 65 -4.96 -3.37 -22.34
N MET A 66 -3.75 -3.52 -21.80
CA MET A 66 -2.74 -4.43 -22.35
C MET A 66 -3.24 -5.89 -22.34
N ARG A 67 -3.90 -6.33 -21.26
CA ARG A 67 -4.54 -7.65 -21.19
C ARG A 67 -5.59 -7.84 -22.27
N THR A 68 -6.38 -6.80 -22.53
CA THR A 68 -7.41 -6.79 -23.56
C THR A 68 -6.77 -6.94 -24.95
N ILE A 69 -5.75 -6.15 -25.28
CA ILE A 69 -5.04 -6.26 -26.56
C ILE A 69 -4.48 -7.68 -26.73
N GLY A 70 -3.87 -8.25 -25.69
CA GLY A 70 -3.40 -9.65 -25.68
C GLY A 70 -4.52 -10.66 -25.95
N ALA A 71 -5.71 -10.44 -25.38
CA ALA A 71 -6.88 -11.28 -25.59
C ALA A 71 -7.46 -11.15 -27.03
N PHE A 72 -7.30 -10.01 -27.71
CA PHE A 72 -7.77 -9.74 -29.07
C PHE A 72 -6.69 -10.01 -30.15
N GLY A 73 -6.12 -11.22 -30.18
CA GLY A 73 -5.26 -11.65 -31.29
C GLY A 73 -3.76 -11.60 -31.01
N GLN A 74 -3.32 -11.01 -29.90
CA GLN A 74 -1.90 -10.82 -29.57
C GLN A 74 -1.45 -11.69 -28.37
N TRP A 75 -2.03 -12.88 -28.20
CA TRP A 75 -1.79 -13.77 -27.05
C TRP A 75 -0.37 -14.35 -26.99
N GLY A 76 0.32 -14.43 -28.14
CA GLY A 76 1.73 -14.85 -28.24
C GLY A 76 2.72 -13.68 -28.13
N ASN A 77 2.25 -12.44 -27.98
CA ASN A 77 3.13 -11.29 -27.89
C ASN A 77 3.70 -11.14 -26.47
N ILE A 78 4.97 -11.50 -26.32
CA ILE A 78 5.70 -11.47 -25.05
C ILE A 78 5.71 -10.06 -24.46
N GLY A 79 5.87 -9.01 -25.28
CA GLY A 79 5.90 -7.63 -24.81
C GLY A 79 4.57 -7.20 -24.17
N ILE A 80 3.45 -7.54 -24.80
CA ILE A 80 2.10 -7.24 -24.27
C ILE A 80 1.82 -8.04 -23.00
N TYR A 81 2.22 -9.31 -22.97
CA TYR A 81 2.12 -10.16 -21.78
C TYR A 81 2.87 -9.58 -20.58
N ILE A 82 4.14 -9.20 -20.79
CA ILE A 82 4.99 -8.60 -19.76
C ILE A 82 4.41 -7.27 -19.31
N ALA A 83 4.04 -6.38 -20.24
CA ALA A 83 3.47 -5.08 -19.92
C ALA A 83 2.21 -5.21 -19.07
N SER A 84 1.27 -6.08 -19.47
CA SER A 84 0.05 -6.34 -18.71
C SER A 84 0.35 -6.86 -17.30
N THR A 85 1.19 -7.89 -17.20
CA THR A 85 1.52 -8.53 -15.92
C THR A 85 2.23 -7.57 -14.97
N VAL A 86 3.18 -6.78 -15.46
CA VAL A 86 3.94 -5.83 -14.65
C VAL A 86 3.05 -4.68 -14.19
N LEU A 87 2.23 -4.10 -15.07
CA LEU A 87 1.32 -3.01 -14.70
C LEU A 87 0.32 -3.43 -13.61
N LEU A 88 -0.25 -4.64 -13.73
CA LEU A 88 -1.14 -5.20 -12.72
C LEU A 88 -0.40 -5.58 -11.43
N LEU A 89 0.88 -5.96 -11.52
CA LEU A 89 1.72 -6.28 -10.36
C LEU A 89 2.07 -5.03 -9.54
N VAL A 90 2.31 -3.89 -10.19
CA VAL A 90 2.73 -2.63 -9.55
C VAL A 90 1.55 -1.86 -8.95
N GLY A 91 0.32 -2.05 -9.43
CA GLY A 91 -0.87 -1.38 -8.90
C GLY A 91 -1.09 -1.54 -7.38
N PRO A 92 -1.13 -2.77 -6.82
CA PRO A 92 -1.37 -2.99 -5.40
C PRO A 92 -0.34 -2.34 -4.45
N PRO A 93 0.99 -2.46 -4.67
CA PRO A 93 1.98 -1.74 -3.86
C PRO A 93 1.78 -0.22 -3.83
N VAL A 94 1.27 0.39 -4.91
CA VAL A 94 0.95 1.81 -4.93
C VAL A 94 -0.27 2.14 -4.05
N TYR A 95 -1.31 1.29 -4.05
CA TYR A 95 -2.44 1.42 -3.10
C TYR A 95 -1.97 1.26 -1.66
N GLU A 96 -1.05 0.34 -1.40
CA GLU A 96 -0.43 0.17 -0.09
C GLU A 96 0.36 1.43 0.33
N GLY A 97 1.12 2.02 -0.59
CA GLY A 97 1.78 3.30 -0.38
C GLY A 97 0.82 4.42 0.03
N ALA A 98 -0.37 4.47 -0.56
CA ALA A 98 -1.40 5.43 -0.15
C ALA A 98 -1.85 5.19 1.31
N ASN A 99 -2.01 3.93 1.72
CA ASN A 99 -2.33 3.57 3.11
C ASN A 99 -1.23 4.02 4.09
N PHE A 100 0.04 3.96 3.69
CA PHE A 100 1.15 4.46 4.52
C PHE A 100 1.02 5.95 4.79
N PHE A 101 0.65 6.75 3.79
CA PHE A 101 0.39 8.18 3.96
C PHE A 101 -0.87 8.44 4.81
N ILE A 102 -1.93 7.65 4.62
CA ILE A 102 -3.17 7.76 5.42
C ILE A 102 -2.89 7.48 6.90
N LEU A 103 -2.14 6.42 7.22
CA LEU A 103 -1.74 6.16 8.62
C LEU A 103 -0.83 7.27 9.14
N GLY A 104 0.19 7.68 8.37
CA GLY A 104 1.05 8.81 8.75
C GLY A 104 0.24 10.06 9.11
N ARG A 105 -0.83 10.33 8.36
CA ARG A 105 -1.78 11.43 8.62
C ARG A 105 -2.55 11.26 9.94
N MET A 106 -2.99 10.05 10.27
CA MET A 106 -3.62 9.75 11.58
C MET A 106 -2.64 9.97 12.73
N LEU A 107 -1.39 9.57 12.55
CA LEU A 107 -0.34 9.75 13.55
C LEU A 107 -0.03 11.24 13.78
N TYR A 108 -0.07 12.07 12.72
CA TYR A 108 0.04 13.52 12.85
C TYR A 108 -1.15 14.14 13.60
N TYR A 109 -2.33 13.54 13.47
CA TYR A 109 -3.52 14.02 14.15
C TYR A 109 -3.53 13.71 15.65
N ILE A 110 -2.99 12.56 16.07
CA ILE A 110 -2.88 12.17 17.49
C ILE A 110 -1.41 11.81 17.82
N PRO A 111 -0.54 12.83 17.97
CA PRO A 111 0.90 12.59 18.09
C PRO A 111 1.32 11.96 19.43
N TYR A 112 0.62 12.25 20.53
CA TYR A 112 0.93 11.75 21.88
C TYR A 112 0.67 10.25 22.07
N HIS A 113 -0.13 9.62 21.20
CA HIS A 113 -0.33 8.16 21.18
C HIS A 113 0.37 7.45 20.01
N SER A 114 1.13 8.20 19.21
CA SER A 114 1.86 7.67 18.06
C SER A 114 3.04 6.79 18.51
N PRO A 115 3.09 5.50 18.13
CA PRO A 115 4.20 4.62 18.54
C PRO A 115 5.53 5.00 17.90
N ILE A 116 5.47 5.51 16.67
CA ILE A 116 6.60 5.98 15.87
C ILE A 116 6.32 7.42 15.47
N HIS A 117 7.37 8.20 15.22
CA HIS A 117 7.18 9.57 14.74
C HIS A 117 6.35 9.60 13.43
N PRO A 118 5.28 10.42 13.33
CA PRO A 118 4.35 10.41 12.20
C PRO A 118 4.99 10.59 10.82
N GLY A 119 6.01 11.47 10.74
CA GLY A 119 6.75 11.71 9.50
C GLY A 119 7.62 10.53 9.07
N ARG A 120 8.05 9.69 10.03
CA ARG A 120 8.96 8.56 9.76
C ARG A 120 8.22 7.35 9.23
N VAL A 121 6.98 7.13 9.67
CA VAL A 121 6.19 5.98 9.26
C VAL A 121 5.98 5.98 7.75
N ALA A 122 5.47 7.07 7.18
CA ALA A 122 5.25 7.14 5.74
C ALA A 122 6.56 6.97 4.97
N THR A 123 7.64 7.67 5.36
CA THR A 123 8.93 7.58 4.64
C THR A 123 9.55 6.19 4.73
N THR A 124 9.55 5.54 5.90
CA THR A 124 10.17 4.24 6.09
C THR A 124 9.40 3.15 5.37
N PHE A 125 8.08 3.09 5.53
CA PHE A 125 7.28 2.05 4.87
C PHE A 125 7.28 2.23 3.35
N VAL A 126 7.23 3.47 2.83
CA VAL A 126 7.39 3.73 1.39
C VAL A 126 8.77 3.31 0.91
N ALA A 127 9.84 3.64 1.61
CA ALA A 127 11.19 3.27 1.20
C ALA A 127 11.43 1.75 1.24
N LEU A 128 10.91 1.05 2.26
CA LEU A 128 10.93 -0.40 2.31
C LEU A 128 10.12 -1.00 1.16
N GLY A 129 8.91 -0.49 0.89
CA GLY A 129 8.08 -0.91 -0.24
C GLY A 129 8.80 -0.72 -1.57
N VAL A 130 9.37 0.45 -1.83
CA VAL A 130 10.16 0.74 -3.05
C VAL A 130 11.35 -0.20 -3.17
N THR A 131 12.06 -0.46 -2.07
CA THR A 131 13.20 -1.41 -2.08
C THR A 131 12.74 -2.81 -2.47
N ILE A 132 11.62 -3.26 -1.92
CA ILE A 132 11.04 -4.57 -2.27
C ILE A 132 10.63 -4.61 -3.74
N GLU A 133 10.01 -3.55 -4.27
CA GLU A 133 9.65 -3.46 -5.69
C GLU A 133 10.87 -3.44 -6.62
N ILE A 134 11.97 -2.80 -6.22
CA ILE A 134 13.24 -2.86 -6.96
C ILE A 134 13.78 -4.29 -7.02
N ILE A 135 13.73 -5.03 -5.90
CA ILE A 135 14.14 -6.44 -5.86
C ILE A 135 13.21 -7.28 -6.75
N THR A 136 11.90 -7.01 -6.73
CA THR A 136 10.92 -7.67 -7.59
C THR A 136 11.23 -7.44 -9.07
N ALA A 137 11.42 -6.19 -9.48
CA ALA A 137 11.71 -5.82 -10.86
C ALA A 137 13.02 -6.45 -11.37
N ASN A 138 14.08 -6.41 -10.56
CA ASN A 138 15.36 -7.04 -10.88
C ASN A 138 15.25 -8.57 -10.96
N GLY A 139 14.50 -9.19 -10.04
CA GLY A 139 14.25 -10.63 -10.05
C GLY A 139 13.50 -11.06 -11.32
N ALA A 140 12.43 -10.35 -11.68
CA ALA A 140 11.67 -10.58 -12.90
C ALA A 140 12.52 -10.41 -14.17
N ALA A 141 13.31 -9.33 -14.25
CA ALA A 141 14.19 -9.07 -15.39
C ALA A 141 15.24 -10.18 -15.58
N ARG A 142 15.82 -10.70 -14.50
CA ARG A 142 16.77 -11.82 -14.57
C ARG A 142 16.12 -13.11 -15.05
N ILE A 143 14.91 -13.40 -14.59
CA ILE A 143 14.17 -14.59 -15.04
C ILE A 143 13.86 -14.53 -16.54
N ALA A 144 13.50 -13.35 -17.04
CA ALA A 144 13.14 -13.14 -18.43
C ALA A 144 14.34 -13.15 -19.39
N ASN A 145 15.50 -12.61 -18.97
CA ASN A 145 16.62 -12.35 -19.86
C ASN A 145 17.81 -13.33 -19.71
N THR A 146 17.80 -14.21 -18.71
CA THR A 146 18.96 -15.07 -18.40
C THR A 146 18.57 -16.52 -18.20
N THR A 147 19.53 -17.41 -18.43
CA THR A 147 19.42 -18.85 -18.22
C THR A 147 20.41 -19.33 -17.15
N GLY A 148 20.20 -20.55 -16.63
CA GLY A 148 21.10 -21.17 -15.65
C GLY A 148 21.13 -20.44 -14.30
N ASN A 149 22.32 -20.19 -13.76
CA ASN A 149 22.49 -19.70 -12.39
C ASN A 149 21.86 -18.31 -12.16
N SER A 150 21.99 -17.39 -13.12
CA SER A 150 21.40 -16.05 -13.01
C SER A 150 19.87 -16.08 -12.97
N GLN A 151 19.26 -17.04 -13.68
CA GLN A 151 17.81 -17.26 -13.66
C GLN A 151 17.35 -17.75 -12.28
N ASN A 152 18.12 -18.67 -11.66
CA ASN A 152 17.85 -19.16 -10.31
C ASN A 152 17.99 -18.05 -9.26
N THR A 153 18.98 -17.17 -9.41
CA THR A 153 19.08 -15.95 -8.59
C THR A 153 17.84 -15.08 -8.75
N GLY A 154 17.37 -14.86 -9.98
CA GLY A 154 16.13 -14.11 -10.23
C GLY A 154 14.90 -14.72 -9.55
N LYS A 155 14.75 -16.05 -9.60
CA LYS A 155 13.69 -16.79 -8.88
C LYS A 155 13.79 -16.60 -7.37
N ALA A 156 15.00 -16.68 -6.81
CA ALA A 156 15.24 -16.44 -5.39
C ALA A 156 14.90 -15.00 -4.98
N MET A 157 15.25 -14.00 -5.81
CA MET A 157 14.92 -12.59 -5.57
C MET A 157 13.40 -12.36 -5.52
N LEU A 158 12.64 -12.94 -6.45
CA LEU A 158 11.18 -12.83 -6.43
C LEU A 158 10.55 -13.52 -5.20
N LYS A 159 11.04 -14.72 -4.83
CA LYS A 159 10.59 -15.39 -3.59
C LYS A 159 10.85 -14.53 -2.36
N ALA A 160 12.05 -13.96 -2.25
CA ALA A 160 12.41 -13.09 -1.14
C ALA A 160 11.54 -11.83 -1.11
N ALA A 161 11.32 -11.18 -2.26
CA ALA A 161 10.50 -9.97 -2.35
C ALA A 161 9.06 -10.22 -1.89
N LEU A 162 8.43 -11.32 -2.33
CA LEU A 162 7.07 -11.69 -1.91
C LEU A 162 6.96 -11.93 -0.40
N ILE A 163 7.93 -12.62 0.20
CA ILE A 163 7.99 -12.81 1.66
C ILE A 163 8.16 -11.46 2.37
N MET A 164 9.04 -10.59 1.87
CA MET A 164 9.24 -9.26 2.42
C MET A 164 8.00 -8.37 2.30
N GLN A 165 7.20 -8.47 1.23
CA GLN A 165 5.92 -7.76 1.11
C GLN A 165 4.95 -8.18 2.22
N ILE A 166 4.82 -9.49 2.49
CA ILE A 166 3.96 -9.98 3.58
C ILE A 166 4.48 -9.46 4.93
N ALA A 167 5.79 -9.52 5.18
CA ALA A 167 6.39 -9.03 6.41
C ALA A 167 6.18 -7.52 6.60
N LEU A 168 6.32 -6.72 5.52
CA LEU A 168 6.05 -5.28 5.53
C LEU A 168 4.60 -4.99 5.92
N MET A 169 3.65 -5.70 5.31
CA MET A 169 2.22 -5.55 5.58
C MET A 169 1.87 -5.93 7.03
N ILE A 170 2.41 -7.03 7.54
CA ILE A 170 2.23 -7.43 8.95
C ILE A 170 2.78 -6.34 9.89
N GLY A 171 3.99 -5.83 9.62
CA GLY A 171 4.58 -4.73 10.38
C GLY A 171 3.73 -3.46 10.35
N PHE A 172 3.17 -3.12 9.19
CA PHE A 172 2.29 -1.97 9.01
C PHE A 172 0.98 -2.11 9.80
N VAL A 173 0.31 -3.26 9.70
CA VAL A 173 -0.93 -3.54 10.44
C VAL A 173 -0.67 -3.58 11.95
N ALA A 174 0.46 -4.15 12.38
CA ALA A 174 0.86 -4.16 13.79
C ALA A 174 1.07 -2.74 14.33
N LEU A 175 1.69 -1.85 13.54
CA LEU A 175 1.86 -0.44 13.91
C LEU A 175 0.51 0.28 14.02
N ALA A 176 -0.38 0.10 13.05
CA ALA A 176 -1.74 0.64 13.09
C ALA A 176 -2.53 0.10 14.30
N GLY A 177 -2.42 -1.20 14.59
CA GLY A 177 -2.99 -1.85 15.77
C GLY A 177 -2.46 -1.27 17.08
N ARG A 178 -1.15 -1.00 17.17
CA ARG A 178 -0.55 -0.38 18.35
C ARG A 178 -1.04 1.05 18.55
N PHE A 179 -1.16 1.83 17.47
CA PHE A 179 -1.74 3.17 17.52
C PHE A 179 -3.21 3.14 17.98
N HIS A 180 -4.01 2.22 17.44
CA HIS A 180 -5.41 2.01 17.86
C HIS A 180 -5.51 1.66 19.35
N PHE A 181 -4.70 0.72 19.84
CA PHE A 181 -4.65 0.35 21.26
C PHE A 181 -4.30 1.55 22.15
N ASN A 182 -3.30 2.34 21.77
CA ASN A 182 -2.89 3.52 22.52
C ASN A 182 -4.02 4.58 22.57
N CYS A 183 -4.68 4.85 21.46
CA CYS A 183 -5.80 5.80 21.39
C CYS A 183 -7.02 5.33 22.18
N SER A 184 -7.32 4.03 22.15
CA SER A 184 -8.42 3.45 22.93
C SER A 184 -8.14 3.53 24.43
N ARG A 185 -6.91 3.26 24.86
CA ARG A 185 -6.52 3.35 26.27
C ARG A 185 -6.47 4.79 26.78
N GLY A 186 -6.13 5.74 25.90
CA GLY A 186 -6.12 7.17 26.20
C GLY A 186 -7.49 7.85 26.15
N GLY A 187 -8.56 7.14 25.75
CA GLY A 187 -9.92 7.72 25.67
C GLY A 187 -10.13 8.71 24.52
N VAL A 188 -9.15 8.89 23.62
CA VAL A 188 -9.21 9.86 22.52
C VAL A 188 -9.71 9.27 21.19
N LEU A 189 -10.20 8.03 21.21
CA LEU A 189 -10.69 7.34 20.02
C LEU A 189 -12.07 7.88 19.58
N ASN A 190 -12.08 9.03 18.93
CA ASN A 190 -13.29 9.63 18.38
C ASN A 190 -13.81 8.83 17.17
N ARG A 191 -15.12 8.96 16.86
CA ARG A 191 -15.81 8.32 15.74
C ARG A 191 -15.11 8.53 14.40
N LYS A 192 -14.55 9.73 14.17
CA LYS A 192 -13.75 10.07 12.98
C LYS A 192 -12.56 9.10 12.80
N ILE A 193 -11.77 8.91 13.86
CA ILE A 193 -10.55 8.08 13.82
C ILE A 193 -10.89 6.60 13.79
N LYS A 194 -11.94 6.18 14.50
CA LYS A 194 -12.45 4.81 14.43
C LYS A 194 -12.83 4.43 13.00
N HIS A 195 -13.56 5.29 12.29
CA HIS A 195 -13.92 5.06 10.89
C HIS A 195 -12.71 5.04 9.97
N ALA A 196 -11.80 6.00 10.13
CA ALA A 196 -10.61 6.08 9.30
C ALA A 196 -9.70 4.84 9.50
N LEU A 197 -9.55 4.35 10.73
CA LEU A 197 -8.83 3.09 11.04
C LEU A 197 -9.55 1.86 10.46
N LEU A 198 -10.88 1.81 10.53
CA LEU A 198 -11.65 0.70 9.96
C LEU A 198 -11.47 0.61 8.45
N VAL A 199 -11.54 1.74 7.74
CA VAL A 199 -11.28 1.81 6.29
C VAL A 199 -9.85 1.36 5.98
N LEU A 200 -8.86 1.81 6.77
CA LEU A 200 -7.46 1.40 6.63
C LEU A 200 -7.30 -0.11 6.82
N TYR A 201 -7.91 -0.71 7.84
CA TYR A 201 -7.84 -2.15 8.08
C TYR A 201 -8.49 -2.95 6.96
N CYS A 202 -9.69 -2.57 6.52
CA CYS A 202 -10.34 -3.22 5.38
C CYS A 202 -9.48 -3.15 4.11
N SER A 203 -8.87 -1.98 3.85
CA SER A 203 -7.95 -1.81 2.73
C SER A 203 -6.72 -2.71 2.82
N CYS A 204 -6.05 -2.72 3.99
CA CYS A 204 -4.93 -3.60 4.26
C CYS A 204 -5.29 -5.08 4.12
N THR A 205 -6.46 -5.50 4.59
CA THR A 205 -6.94 -6.88 4.45
C THR A 205 -7.06 -7.29 2.99
N PHE A 206 -7.68 -6.46 2.14
CA PHE A 206 -7.80 -6.75 0.70
C PHE A 206 -6.45 -6.85 0.00
N ILE A 207 -5.51 -5.94 0.30
CA ILE A 207 -4.15 -5.98 -0.25
C ILE A 207 -3.41 -7.24 0.25
N THR A 208 -3.54 -7.57 1.54
CA THR A 208 -2.91 -8.75 2.15
C THR A 208 -3.37 -10.04 1.49
N ILE A 209 -4.68 -10.22 1.31
CA ILE A 209 -5.25 -11.42 0.66
C ILE A 209 -4.66 -11.59 -0.74
N ARG A 210 -4.60 -10.51 -1.53
CA ARG A 210 -3.97 -10.52 -2.85
C ARG A 210 -2.49 -10.89 -2.77
N THR A 211 -1.73 -10.32 -1.84
CA THR A 211 -0.29 -10.59 -1.68
C THR A 211 -0.02 -12.05 -1.28
N ILE A 212 -0.87 -12.62 -0.42
CA ILE A 212 -0.82 -14.06 -0.08
C ILE A 212 -1.10 -14.91 -1.32
N TYR A 213 -2.18 -14.61 -2.06
CA TYR A 213 -2.50 -15.30 -3.31
C TYR A 213 -1.32 -15.24 -4.28
N ARG A 214 -0.74 -14.06 -4.49
CA ARG A 214 0.38 -13.85 -5.41
C ARG A 214 1.63 -14.62 -4.97
N THR A 215 1.84 -14.71 -3.66
CA THR A 215 2.93 -15.51 -3.08
C THR A 215 2.70 -16.99 -3.37
N VAL A 216 1.51 -17.52 -3.08
CA VAL A 216 1.17 -18.92 -3.37
C VAL A 216 1.29 -19.22 -4.86
N GLU A 217 0.69 -18.40 -5.72
CA GLU A 217 0.75 -18.54 -7.18
C GLU A 217 2.20 -18.61 -7.67
N TYR A 218 3.07 -17.69 -7.23
CA TYR A 218 4.46 -17.67 -7.65
C TYR A 218 5.27 -18.87 -7.12
N PHE A 219 5.06 -19.27 -5.86
CA PHE A 219 5.76 -20.42 -5.29
C PHE A 219 5.32 -21.73 -5.96
N THR A 220 4.03 -21.86 -6.27
CA THR A 220 3.49 -22.98 -7.05
C THR A 220 4.03 -22.98 -8.48
N ALA A 221 4.12 -21.83 -9.14
CA ALA A 221 4.71 -21.75 -10.47
C ALA A 221 6.21 -22.11 -10.46
N ALA A 222 6.93 -21.71 -9.40
CA ALA A 222 8.34 -21.99 -9.25
C ALA A 222 8.65 -23.43 -8.82
N SER A 223 7.68 -24.17 -8.27
CA SER A 223 7.84 -25.59 -7.88
C SER A 223 7.57 -26.58 -9.02
N LEU A 224 6.98 -26.13 -10.13
CA LEU A 224 6.82 -26.96 -11.32
C LEU A 224 8.20 -27.20 -11.96
N ASN A 225 8.75 -28.41 -11.79
CA ASN A 225 9.92 -28.84 -12.54
C ASN A 225 9.49 -29.37 -13.90
N THR A 226 10.12 -28.85 -14.94
CA THR A 226 9.92 -29.24 -16.34
C THR A 226 10.05 -30.77 -16.46
N TYR A 227 8.99 -31.41 -16.98
CA TYR A 227 8.86 -32.81 -17.46
C TYR A 227 8.11 -33.86 -16.61
N THR A 228 7.87 -33.72 -15.31
CA THR A 228 7.18 -34.79 -14.53
C THR A 228 5.79 -34.45 -13.97
N ASP A 229 5.42 -33.17 -13.85
CA ASP A 229 4.15 -32.74 -13.20
C ASP A 229 3.16 -32.00 -14.12
N LEU A 230 3.19 -32.26 -15.43
CA LEU A 230 2.19 -31.71 -16.36
C LEU A 230 0.77 -32.22 -16.12
N GLU A 231 0.62 -33.41 -15.51
CA GLU A 231 -0.70 -33.95 -15.12
C GLU A 231 -1.26 -33.35 -13.83
N ASN A 232 -0.40 -32.81 -12.94
CA ASN A 232 -0.80 -32.25 -11.63
C ASN A 232 -0.49 -30.74 -11.49
N ILE A 233 -0.72 -29.95 -12.54
CA ILE A 233 -0.66 -28.49 -12.45
C ILE A 233 -1.72 -28.02 -11.44
N SER A 234 -1.26 -27.34 -10.38
CA SER A 234 -2.14 -26.80 -9.34
C SER A 234 -3.29 -25.98 -9.95
N PRO A 235 -4.53 -26.13 -9.45
CA PRO A 235 -5.70 -25.41 -9.97
C PRO A 235 -5.52 -23.89 -10.03
N VAL A 236 -4.69 -23.34 -9.14
CA VAL A 236 -4.35 -21.92 -9.03
C VAL A 236 -3.75 -21.37 -10.33
N LEU A 237 -2.94 -22.16 -11.04
CA LEU A 237 -2.29 -21.73 -12.29
C LEU A 237 -3.13 -22.07 -13.53
N LYS A 238 -3.95 -23.13 -13.44
CA LYS A 238 -4.74 -23.64 -14.58
C LYS A 238 -6.04 -22.87 -14.78
N GLN A 239 -6.62 -22.32 -13.71
CA GLN A 239 -7.96 -21.72 -13.75
C GLN A 239 -7.89 -20.19 -13.63
N GLU A 240 -8.35 -19.50 -14.69
CA GLU A 240 -8.35 -18.04 -14.76
C GLU A 240 -9.20 -17.36 -13.67
N TRP A 241 -10.21 -18.05 -13.12
CA TRP A 241 -11.11 -17.43 -12.14
C TRP A 241 -10.39 -17.04 -10.83
N PHE A 242 -9.32 -17.74 -10.45
CA PHE A 242 -8.53 -17.39 -9.27
C PHE A 242 -7.90 -16.00 -9.42
N PHE A 243 -7.34 -15.69 -10.60
CA PHE A 243 -6.83 -14.36 -10.92
C PHE A 243 -7.95 -13.31 -10.82
N TRP A 244 -9.10 -13.55 -11.47
CA TRP A 244 -10.21 -12.59 -11.43
C TRP A 244 -10.71 -12.33 -10.00
N PHE A 245 -10.83 -13.37 -9.18
CA PHE A 245 -11.33 -13.23 -7.83
C PHE A 245 -10.27 -12.64 -6.88
N PHE A 246 -9.12 -13.29 -6.74
CA PHE A 246 -8.10 -12.94 -5.75
C PHE A 246 -7.29 -11.69 -6.11
N GLU A 247 -7.04 -11.45 -7.39
CA GLU A 247 -6.24 -10.31 -7.83
C GLU A 247 -7.13 -9.13 -8.23
N VAL A 248 -8.19 -9.37 -9.02
CA VAL A 248 -8.99 -8.27 -9.58
C VAL A 248 -10.11 -7.81 -8.66
N VAL A 249 -10.97 -8.71 -8.18
CA VAL A 249 -12.12 -8.34 -7.34
C VAL A 249 -11.68 -7.73 -6.01
N PHE A 250 -10.66 -8.28 -5.35
CA PHE A 250 -10.15 -7.69 -4.11
C PHE A 250 -9.56 -6.28 -4.32
N MET A 251 -8.81 -6.07 -5.40
CA MET A 251 -8.22 -4.75 -5.69
C MET A 251 -9.27 -3.75 -6.15
N TYR A 252 -10.28 -4.20 -6.90
CA TYR A 252 -11.41 -3.36 -7.27
C TYR A 252 -12.28 -3.00 -6.05
N SER A 253 -12.50 -3.95 -5.14
CA SER A 253 -13.19 -3.71 -3.87
C SER A 253 -12.41 -2.71 -3.02
N ASN A 254 -11.09 -2.81 -2.98
CA ASN A 254 -10.22 -1.87 -2.26
C ASN A 254 -10.33 -0.44 -2.81
N THR A 255 -10.20 -0.28 -4.13
CA THR A 255 -10.31 1.06 -4.73
C THR A 255 -11.70 1.66 -4.55
N THR A 256 -12.76 0.83 -4.62
CA THR A 256 -14.15 1.25 -4.39
C THR A 256 -14.37 1.65 -2.94
N LEU A 257 -13.86 0.88 -1.97
CA LEU A 257 -13.89 1.22 -0.56
C LEU A 257 -13.26 2.61 -0.32
N LEU A 258 -12.08 2.86 -0.91
CA LEU A 258 -11.37 4.13 -0.75
C LEU A 258 -12.06 5.30 -1.48
N ASN A 259 -12.82 5.04 -2.56
CA ASN A 259 -13.67 6.05 -3.19
C ASN A 259 -14.86 6.42 -2.31
N VAL A 260 -15.61 5.43 -1.82
CA VAL A 260 -16.84 5.65 -1.05
C VAL A 260 -16.50 6.24 0.32
N PHE A 261 -15.50 5.67 0.98
CA PHE A 261 -15.07 6.04 2.32
C PHE A 261 -13.72 6.76 2.27
N HIS A 262 -13.68 7.88 1.55
CA HIS A 262 -12.44 8.62 1.36
C HIS A 262 -11.85 9.10 2.70
N PRO A 263 -10.62 8.67 3.09
CA PRO A 263 -10.07 8.89 4.43
C PRO A 263 -9.98 10.37 4.87
N MET A 264 -9.84 11.28 3.91
CA MET A 264 -9.77 12.73 4.16
C MET A 264 -11.10 13.37 4.55
N HIS A 265 -12.22 12.62 4.57
CA HIS A 265 -13.47 13.11 5.15
C HIS A 265 -13.33 13.22 6.68
N TRP A 266 -12.58 12.32 7.31
CA TRP A 266 -12.44 12.24 8.76
C TRP A 266 -11.13 12.82 9.30
N LEU A 267 -10.14 13.03 8.43
CA LEU A 267 -8.83 13.54 8.80
C LEU A 267 -8.69 15.03 8.40
N PRO A 268 -7.98 15.84 9.20
CA PRO A 268 -7.78 17.25 8.86
C PRO A 268 -6.96 17.38 7.57
N ARG A 269 -6.94 18.59 7.00
CA ARG A 269 -6.18 18.92 5.77
C ARG A 269 -4.71 19.30 6.02
N SER A 270 -4.42 20.01 7.12
CA SER A 270 -3.06 20.50 7.46
C SER A 270 -2.35 19.63 8.51
N ASN A 271 -1.06 19.30 8.32
CA ASN A 271 -0.26 18.50 9.29
C ASN A 271 -0.07 19.26 10.62
N LYS A 272 -0.47 20.53 10.68
CA LYS A 272 -0.42 21.37 11.87
C LYS A 272 -1.60 21.14 12.82
N ILE A 273 -2.70 20.55 12.33
CA ILE A 273 -3.89 20.32 13.13
C ILE A 273 -3.77 18.99 13.85
N TYR A 274 -3.81 19.01 15.19
CA TYR A 274 -3.82 17.83 16.05
C TYR A 274 -4.98 17.88 17.04
N LEU A 275 -5.43 16.71 17.49
CA LEU A 275 -6.50 16.55 18.47
C LEU A 275 -5.95 16.82 19.87
N ALA A 276 -6.59 17.65 20.68
CA ALA A 276 -6.23 17.85 22.08
C ALA A 276 -6.43 16.57 22.90
N GLU A 277 -5.83 16.51 24.09
CA GLU A 277 -5.92 15.34 24.98
C GLU A 277 -7.35 15.07 25.48
N ASP A 278 -8.28 16.03 25.29
CA ASP A 278 -9.71 15.86 25.55
C ASP A 278 -10.43 14.96 24.53
N GLY A 279 -9.77 14.61 23.41
CA GLY A 279 -10.34 13.78 22.34
C GLY A 279 -11.37 14.48 21.45
N VAL A 280 -11.59 15.78 21.61
CA VAL A 280 -12.64 16.55 20.93
C VAL A 280 -12.11 17.81 20.25
N THR A 281 -11.23 18.58 20.90
CA THR A 281 -10.81 19.90 20.41
C THR A 281 -9.68 19.78 19.39
N GLU A 282 -9.83 20.36 18.19
CA GLU A 282 -8.77 20.40 17.18
C GLU A 282 -7.91 21.68 17.39
N ILE A 283 -6.60 21.52 17.60
CA ILE A 283 -5.64 22.60 17.86
C ILE A 283 -4.68 22.73 16.67
N GLU A 284 -4.41 23.97 16.22
CA GLU A 284 -3.34 24.23 15.24
C GLU A 284 -2.01 24.50 15.96
N GLY A 285 -1.04 23.60 15.77
CA GLY A 285 0.32 23.74 16.27
C GLY A 285 1.25 24.46 15.31
N PRO A 286 2.50 24.73 15.73
CA PRO A 286 3.53 25.36 14.88
C PRO A 286 3.87 24.55 13.61
N GLY A 287 3.43 23.29 13.55
CA GLY A 287 3.84 22.32 12.54
C GLY A 287 5.15 21.65 12.94
N TYR A 288 5.31 20.40 12.52
CA TYR A 288 6.51 19.63 12.87
C TYR A 288 7.55 19.75 11.76
N ASN A 289 8.72 20.32 12.07
CA ASN A 289 9.86 20.39 11.17
C ASN A 289 10.89 19.35 11.63
N ASP A 290 10.89 18.14 11.05
CA ASP A 290 11.96 17.17 11.29
C ASP A 290 13.17 17.62 10.45
N SER A 291 14.20 18.19 11.09
CA SER A 291 15.40 18.71 10.42
C SER A 291 16.37 17.61 9.94
N ARG A 292 15.97 16.33 10.03
CA ARG A 292 16.81 15.18 9.66
C ARG A 292 16.82 14.90 8.18
N HIS A 293 17.96 14.42 7.73
CA HIS A 293 18.10 13.90 6.37
C HIS A 293 17.32 12.58 6.22
N TRP A 294 16.58 12.42 5.13
CA TRP A 294 15.66 11.28 4.89
C TRP A 294 16.31 9.88 5.01
N LEU A 295 17.62 9.76 4.75
CA LEU A 295 18.38 8.52 4.93
C LEU A 295 18.50 8.08 6.39
N GLN A 296 18.63 9.02 7.33
CA GLN A 296 18.68 8.70 8.76
C GLN A 296 17.34 8.16 9.24
N THR A 297 16.23 8.65 8.69
CA THR A 297 14.88 8.16 8.96
C THR A 297 14.65 6.74 8.45
N LEU A 298 15.31 6.36 7.36
CA LEU A 298 15.24 5.01 6.80
C LEU A 298 15.95 3.98 7.69
N VAL A 299 17.16 4.32 8.16
CA VAL A 299 18.01 3.42 8.95
C VAL A 299 17.52 3.29 10.39
N ASP A 300 16.96 4.35 10.97
CA ASP A 300 16.45 4.34 12.34
C ASP A 300 15.03 4.94 12.43
N PRO A 301 14.01 4.19 11.97
CA PRO A 301 12.62 4.66 12.00
C PRO A 301 12.09 4.89 13.42
N PHE A 302 12.55 4.09 14.38
CA PHE A 302 12.13 4.14 15.78
C PHE A 302 12.89 5.21 16.59
N GLY A 303 13.99 5.74 16.06
CA GLY A 303 14.85 6.69 16.77
C GLY A 303 15.64 6.03 17.90
N ILE A 304 15.95 4.73 17.81
CA ILE A 304 16.68 3.96 18.82
C ILE A 304 18.10 4.51 19.00
N TYR A 305 18.78 4.86 17.90
CA TYR A 305 20.13 5.44 17.94
C TYR A 305 20.14 6.75 18.73
N GLU A 306 19.15 7.60 18.52
CA GLU A 306 19.03 8.85 19.25
C GLU A 306 18.52 8.67 20.68
N LEU A 307 17.67 7.67 20.95
CA LEU A 307 17.29 7.31 22.31
C LEU A 307 18.51 6.91 23.15
N ILE A 308 19.48 6.27 22.50
CA ILE A 308 20.76 5.85 23.08
C ILE A 308 21.74 7.03 23.18
N VAL A 309 21.84 7.88 22.14
CA VAL A 309 22.83 8.98 22.07
C VAL A 309 22.38 10.26 22.78
N SER A 310 21.08 10.60 22.74
CA SER A 310 20.54 11.91 23.16
C SER A 310 20.02 11.96 24.61
N ARG A 311 20.11 10.89 25.42
CA ARG A 311 19.58 10.88 26.82
C ARG A 311 18.19 11.55 26.98
N GLY A 312 17.24 11.19 26.12
CA GLY A 312 15.81 11.33 26.44
C GLY A 312 15.10 12.68 26.22
N LYS A 313 15.59 13.62 25.40
CA LYS A 313 14.79 14.80 25.01
C LYS A 313 14.11 14.62 23.66
N LYS A 314 12.94 13.98 23.65
CA LYS A 314 11.97 14.16 22.55
C LYS A 314 11.23 15.48 22.81
N GLU A 315 11.45 16.50 22.00
CA GLU A 315 10.61 17.71 22.06
C GLU A 315 9.16 17.35 21.74
N LYS A 316 8.34 17.32 22.77
CA LYS A 316 6.90 17.08 22.65
C LYS A 316 6.23 18.39 22.24
N TYR A 317 6.25 18.68 20.94
CA TYR A 317 5.69 19.91 20.39
C TYR A 317 4.19 20.13 20.70
N TRP A 318 3.44 19.06 20.98
CA TRP A 318 2.05 19.15 21.43
C TRP A 318 1.91 19.73 22.85
N GLU A 319 2.98 19.74 23.66
CA GLU A 319 3.03 20.40 24.98
C GLU A 319 3.22 21.92 24.87
N ALA A 320 3.51 22.47 23.69
CA ALA A 320 3.67 23.90 23.45
C ALA A 320 2.32 24.63 23.22
N SER A 321 1.22 24.14 23.83
CA SER A 321 -0.07 24.83 23.76
C SER A 321 0.01 26.20 24.45
N PRO A 322 -0.73 27.21 23.98
CA PRO A 322 -0.74 28.53 24.62
C PRO A 322 -1.23 28.48 26.07
N THR A 323 -2.10 27.54 26.42
CA THR A 323 -2.65 27.35 27.78
C THR A 323 -1.58 26.98 28.81
N ARG A 324 -0.55 26.22 28.45
CA ARG A 324 0.54 25.87 29.39
C ARG A 324 1.67 26.90 29.41
N ARG A 325 1.77 27.77 28.39
CA ARG A 325 2.66 28.94 28.46
C ARG A 325 2.21 29.87 29.58
N GLU A 326 0.91 30.11 29.76
CA GLU A 326 0.42 30.93 30.87
C GLU A 326 0.73 30.32 32.25
N GLU A 327 0.59 29.00 32.41
CA GLU A 327 0.98 28.29 33.66
C GLU A 327 2.49 28.29 33.92
N THR A 328 3.31 28.21 32.87
CA THR A 328 4.78 28.23 33.00
C THR A 328 5.28 29.64 33.28
N THR A 329 4.65 30.66 32.69
CA THR A 329 4.99 32.07 32.93
C THR A 329 4.58 32.50 34.34
N THR A 330 3.38 32.10 34.81
CA THR A 330 2.91 32.40 36.17
C THR A 330 3.73 31.72 37.26
N ARG A 331 4.19 30.48 37.05
CA ARG A 331 5.12 29.82 37.98
C ARG A 331 6.51 30.46 38.02
N SER A 332 6.99 31.04 36.92
CA SER A 332 8.28 31.74 36.90
C SER A 332 8.25 33.10 37.60
N THR A 333 7.08 33.73 37.72
CA THR A 333 6.90 35.02 38.41
C THR A 333 6.58 34.91 39.91
N GLN A 334 6.22 33.72 40.42
CA GLN A 334 5.95 33.50 41.85
C GLN A 334 7.14 32.89 42.62
N GLY A 335 8.28 32.70 41.96
CA GLY A 335 9.53 32.25 42.57
C GLY A 335 10.63 33.31 42.42
N VAL A 336 10.42 34.48 43.03
CA VAL A 336 11.48 35.45 43.36
C VAL A 336 11.42 35.72 44.85
#